data_AF-A0A2H0SLR5-F1
#
_entry.id   AF-A0A2H0SLR5-F1
#
_cell.length_a   1.000
_cell.length_b   1.000
_cell.length_c   1.000
_cell.angle_alpha   90.00
_cell.angle_beta   90.00
_cell.angle_gamma   90.00
#
_symmetry.space_group_name_H-M   'P 1'
#
loop_
_entity.id
_entity.type
_entity.pdbx_description
1 polymer ?
#
loop_
_entity_poly.entity_id
_entity_poly.type
_entity_poly.pdbx_seq_one_letter_code
_entity_poly.pdbx_strand_id
1 'polypeptide(L)'
;MPIIIRSKKSDSVHDIIKRFKKAVTQTDIVQIAKDGMYFVKPSKKRSIKKTEMKRLRRRAQSLKRMKNVSPVALQRIKERLG
;
A
#
# COMPACT_ATOMS: atom_id res chain seq x y z
N MET A 1 12.42 -1.39 -10.15
CA MET A 1 12.43 -2.86 -10.00
C MET A 1 11.25 -3.43 -10.78
N PRO A 2 11.46 -4.36 -11.71
CA PRO A 2 10.35 -4.97 -12.46
C PRO A 2 9.55 -5.93 -11.58
N ILE A 3 8.22 -5.87 -11.67
CA ILE A 3 7.33 -6.87 -11.05
C ILE A 3 7.15 -7.99 -12.07
N ILE A 4 7.72 -9.15 -11.76
CA ILE A 4 7.64 -10.34 -12.64
C ILE A 4 6.77 -11.39 -11.94
N ILE A 5 5.69 -11.80 -12.59
CA ILE A 5 4.84 -12.90 -12.12
C ILE A 5 4.83 -14.00 -13.16
N ARG A 6 5.34 -15.15 -12.77
CA ARG A 6 5.32 -16.36 -13.60
C ARG A 6 3.99 -17.09 -13.42
N SER A 7 3.46 -17.65 -14.50
CA SER A 7 2.30 -18.52 -14.48
C SER A 7 2.70 -19.93 -14.03
N LYS A 8 1.78 -20.63 -13.36
CA LYS A 8 1.86 -22.07 -13.14
C LYS A 8 0.86 -22.77 -14.05
N LYS A 9 1.08 -24.06 -14.36
CA LYS A 9 0.20 -24.84 -15.24
C LYS A 9 -1.26 -24.91 -14.77
N SER A 10 -1.51 -24.76 -13.47
CA SER A 10 -2.85 -24.80 -12.86
C SER A 10 -3.49 -23.42 -12.69
N ASP A 11 -2.79 -22.33 -13.00
CA ASP A 11 -3.31 -20.99 -12.75
C ASP A 11 -4.27 -20.56 -13.87
N SER A 12 -5.43 -20.04 -13.48
CA SER A 12 -6.26 -19.26 -14.39
C SER A 12 -5.62 -17.90 -14.68
N VAL A 13 -5.88 -17.34 -15.87
CA VAL A 13 -5.51 -15.97 -16.23
C VAL A 13 -5.98 -14.97 -15.16
N HIS A 14 -7.17 -15.19 -14.60
CA HIS A 14 -7.73 -14.32 -13.57
C HIS A 14 -6.86 -14.30 -12.29
N ASP A 15 -6.35 -15.46 -11.87
CA ASP A 15 -5.52 -15.56 -10.67
C ASP A 15 -4.16 -14.87 -10.87
N ILE A 16 -3.59 -14.99 -12.06
CA ILE A 16 -2.35 -14.29 -12.43
C ILE A 16 -2.56 -12.77 -12.33
N ILE A 17 -3.65 -12.26 -12.91
CA ILE A 17 -4.00 -10.83 -12.85
C ILE A 17 -4.20 -10.38 -11.40
N LYS A 18 -4.88 -11.18 -10.57
CA LYS A 18 -5.11 -10.85 -9.16
C LYS A 18 -3.81 -10.78 -8.36
N ARG A 19 -2.89 -11.73 -8.59
CA ARG A 19 -1.53 -11.68 -7.98
C ARG A 19 -0.76 -10.46 -8.47
N PHE A 20 -0.86 -10.12 -9.75
CA PHE A 20 -0.21 -8.94 -10.31
C PHE A 20 -0.70 -7.66 -9.67
N LYS A 21 -2.02 -7.47 -9.60
CA LYS A 21 -2.62 -6.32 -8.90
C LYS A 21 -2.15 -6.25 -7.45
N LYS A 22 -2.10 -7.39 -6.75
CA LYS A 22 -1.60 -7.44 -5.36
C LYS A 22 -0.14 -7.00 -5.25
N ALA A 23 0.75 -7.48 -6.12
CA ALA A 23 2.16 -7.08 -6.14
C ALA A 23 2.35 -5.59 -6.49
N VAL A 24 1.57 -5.06 -7.45
CA VAL A 24 1.55 -3.64 -7.81
C VAL A 24 1.14 -2.78 -6.61
N THR A 25 0.10 -3.19 -5.86
CA THR A 25 -0.33 -2.45 -4.66
C THR A 25 0.67 -2.54 -3.50
N GLN A 26 1.45 -3.62 -3.41
CA GLN A 26 2.44 -3.78 -2.34
C GLN A 26 3.66 -2.88 -2.54
N THR A 27 4.03 -2.63 -3.80
CA THR A 27 5.18 -1.79 -4.17
C THR A 27 4.83 -0.32 -4.32
N ASP A 28 3.54 0.03 -4.34
CA ASP A 28 3.01 1.39 -4.56
C ASP A 28 3.61 2.09 -5.79
N ILE A 29 4.07 1.32 -6.79
CA ILE A 29 4.83 1.82 -7.96
C ILE A 29 4.07 2.84 -8.79
N VAL A 30 2.73 2.68 -8.89
CA VAL A 30 1.87 3.62 -9.60
C VAL A 30 1.83 4.98 -8.90
N GLN A 31 1.78 4.98 -7.57
CA GLN A 31 1.77 6.23 -6.80
C GLN A 31 3.13 6.91 -6.88
N ILE A 32 4.22 6.16 -6.77
CA ILE A 32 5.59 6.68 -6.93
C ILE A 32 5.77 7.33 -8.31
N ALA A 33 5.30 6.68 -9.37
CA ALA A 33 5.38 7.23 -10.72
C ALA A 33 4.60 8.55 -10.85
N LYS A 34 3.38 8.63 -10.28
CA LYS A 34 2.57 9.86 -10.28
C LYS A 34 3.22 10.98 -9.47
N ASP A 35 3.74 10.67 -8.29
CA ASP A 35 4.38 11.64 -7.40
C ASP A 35 5.72 12.14 -7.98
N GLY A 36 6.37 11.34 -8.84
CA GLY A 36 7.59 11.70 -9.55
C GLY A 36 7.35 12.45 -10.87
N MET A 37 6.12 12.49 -11.39
CA MET A 37 5.80 13.10 -12.68
C MET A 37 6.01 14.62 -12.69
N TYR A 38 5.84 15.27 -11.54
CA TYR A 38 6.03 16.71 -11.39
C TYR A 38 6.90 17.04 -10.20
N PHE A 39 7.61 18.17 -10.28
CA PHE A 39 8.32 18.68 -9.13
C PHE A 39 7.34 19.10 -8.02
N VAL A 40 7.58 18.59 -6.81
CA VAL A 40 6.84 18.96 -5.60
C VAL A 40 7.80 19.56 -4.59
N LYS A 41 7.52 20.80 -4.15
CA LYS A 41 8.32 21.49 -3.12
C LYS A 41 8.51 20.62 -1.86
N PRO A 42 9.70 20.61 -1.23
CA PRO A 42 9.96 19.80 -0.04
C PRO A 42 8.98 20.05 1.11
N SER A 43 8.54 21.30 1.31
CA SER A 43 7.53 21.65 2.32
C SER A 43 6.19 20.96 2.08
N LYS A 44 5.75 20.88 0.83
CA LYS A 44 4.52 20.18 0.43
C LYS A 44 4.68 18.67 0.63
N LYS A 45 5.82 18.08 0.27
CA LYS A 45 6.11 16.65 0.54
C LYS A 45 6.00 16.32 2.04
N ARG A 46 6.59 17.17 2.92
CA ARG A 46 6.48 17.02 4.38
C ARG A 46 5.04 17.12 4.88
N SER A 47 4.26 18.06 4.36
CA SER A 47 2.84 18.24 4.71
C SER A 47 1.98 17.03 4.32
N ILE A 48 2.19 16.48 3.13
CA ILE A 48 1.50 15.28 2.65
C ILE A 48 1.83 14.10 3.56
N LYS A 49 3.13 13.85 3.83
CA LYS A 49 3.57 12.78 4.74
C LYS A 49 2.96 12.91 6.13
N LYS A 50 2.93 14.11 6.71
CA LYS A 50 2.31 14.37 8.02
C LYS A 50 0.82 14.02 8.02
N THR A 51 0.11 14.39 6.95
CA THR A 51 -1.33 14.12 6.78
C THR A 51 -1.59 12.62 6.65
N GLU A 52 -0.78 11.92 5.86
CA GLU A 52 -0.87 10.47 5.67
C GLU A 52 -0.65 9.71 6.98
N MET A 53 0.40 10.05 7.72
CA MET A 53 0.68 9.44 9.03
C MET A 53 -0.46 9.68 10.03
N LYS A 54 -1.04 10.89 10.06
CA LYS A 54 -2.22 11.19 10.89
C LYS A 54 -3.42 10.32 10.50
N ARG A 55 -3.67 10.12 9.21
CA ARG A 55 -4.75 9.24 8.71
C ARG A 55 -4.50 7.79 9.10
N LEU A 56 -3.27 7.29 8.93
CA LEU A 56 -2.91 5.91 9.31
C LEU A 56 -3.07 5.67 10.81
N ARG A 57 -2.64 6.60 11.67
CA ARG A 57 -2.84 6.49 13.13
C ARG A 57 -4.31 6.39 13.51
N ARG A 58 -5.14 7.27 12.93
CA ARG A 58 -6.61 7.24 13.15
C ARG A 58 -7.22 5.91 12.71
N ARG A 59 -6.81 5.42 11.54
CA ARG A 59 -7.27 4.14 10.99
C ARG A 59 -6.85 2.97 11.88
N ALA A 60 -5.59 2.95 12.34
CA ALA A 60 -5.09 1.92 13.26
C ALA A 60 -5.92 1.87 14.55
N GLN A 61 -6.22 3.03 15.14
CA GLN A 61 -7.00 3.12 16.36
C GLN A 61 -8.46 2.70 16.16
N SER A 62 -9.08 3.11 15.05
CA SER A 62 -10.43 2.68 14.69
C SER A 62 -10.51 1.15 14.50
N LEU A 63 -9.55 0.57 13.78
CA LEU A 63 -9.50 -0.88 13.55
C LEU A 63 -9.26 -1.67 14.83
N LYS A 64 -8.46 -1.18 15.77
CA LYS A 64 -8.27 -1.82 17.09
C LYS A 64 -9.58 -1.91 17.90
N ARG A 65 -10.53 -0.99 17.69
CA ARG A 65 -11.82 -0.97 18.40
C ARG A 65 -12.85 -1.92 17.80
N MET A 66 -12.60 -2.45 16.60
CA MET A 66 -13.51 -3.37 15.93
C MET A 66 -13.21 -4.81 16.35
N LYS A 67 -14.26 -5.60 16.63
CA LYS A 67 -14.14 -6.96 17.18
C LYS A 67 -13.64 -8.02 16.16
N ASN A 68 -13.79 -7.77 14.85
CA ASN A 68 -13.52 -8.73 13.78
C ASN A 68 -12.49 -8.21 12.75
N VAL A 69 -11.35 -7.71 13.22
CA VAL A 69 -10.29 -7.23 12.31
C VAL A 69 -9.19 -8.27 12.17
N SER A 70 -8.81 -8.55 10.93
CA SER A 70 -7.66 -9.41 10.64
C SER A 70 -6.39 -8.87 11.30
N PRO A 71 -5.67 -9.68 12.10
CA PRO A 71 -4.41 -9.28 12.73
C PRO A 71 -3.36 -8.79 11.72
N VAL A 72 -3.37 -9.40 10.53
CA VAL A 72 -2.47 -9.05 9.42
C VAL A 72 -2.69 -7.61 8.94
N ALA A 73 -3.94 -7.14 8.93
CA ALA A 73 -4.25 -5.77 8.52
C ALA A 73 -3.71 -4.74 9.52
N LEU A 74 -3.80 -5.05 10.83
CA LEU A 74 -3.24 -4.20 11.89
C LEU A 74 -1.71 -4.19 11.86
N GLN A 75 -1.08 -5.35 11.62
CA GLN A 75 0.37 -5.47 11.52
C GLN A 75 0.93 -4.62 10.37
N ARG A 76 0.33 -4.68 9.17
CA ARG A 76 0.74 -3.85 8.03
C ARG A 76 0.61 -2.34 8.29
N ILE A 77 -0.44 -1.94 9.01
CA ILE A 77 -0.61 -0.52 9.37
C ILE A 77 0.44 -0.09 10.39
N LYS A 78 0.82 -0.96 11.34
CA LYS A 78 1.92 -0.70 12.26
C LYS A 78 3.26 -0.59 11.54
N GLU A 79 3.58 -1.52 10.63
CA GLU A 79 4.79 -1.47 9.81
C GLU A 79 4.92 -0.16 9.01
N ARG A 80 3.80 0.36 8.47
CA ARG A 80 3.77 1.65 7.79
C ARG A 80 3.91 2.86 8.72
N LEU A 81 3.60 2.71 10.00
CA LEU A 81 3.68 3.79 10.98
C LEU A 81 5.07 3.97 11.59
N GLY A 82 5.95 2.97 11.46
CA GLY A 82 7.25 2.91 12.14
C GLY A 82 7.10 2.42 13.57
#